data_AF-A0A7Y0DQI5-F1
#
_entry.id   AF-A0A7Y0DQI5-F1
#
_cell.length_a   1.000
_cell.length_b   1.000
_cell.length_c   1.000
_cell.angle_alpha   90.00
_cell.angle_beta   90.00
_cell.angle_gamma   90.00
#
_symmetry.space_group_name_H-M   'P 1'
#
loop_
_entity.id
_entity.type
_entity.pdbx_description
1 polymer ?
#
loop_
_entity_poly.entity_id
_entity_poly.type
_entity_poly.pdbx_seq_one_letter_code
_entity_poly.pdbx_strand_id
1 'polypeptide(L)'
;MNDLLDWLGEMWQGFIDWIYEILLFILNALLWVSLQVFEKGLEGFRYIFSMIDPPQFIQGGISTFTASIPSDVGYLLGATGFSEALALIGLGYTFRLTRKVLTLFQW
;
A
#
# COMPACT_ATOMS: atom_id res chain seq x y z
N MET A 1 -6.78 -9.55 -63.13
CA MET A 1 -5.77 -8.52 -62.75
C MET A 1 -6.16 -7.86 -61.45
N ASN A 2 -7.40 -7.37 -61.32
CA ASN A 2 -7.92 -6.82 -60.05
C ASN A 2 -7.88 -7.85 -58.91
N ASP A 3 -8.41 -9.06 -59.09
CA ASP A 3 -8.42 -10.08 -58.03
C ASP A 3 -7.03 -10.45 -57.48
N LEU A 4 -5.99 -10.41 -58.33
CA LEU A 4 -4.62 -10.66 -57.89
C LEU A 4 -4.03 -9.49 -57.10
N LEU A 5 -4.37 -8.26 -57.47
CA LEU A 5 -3.95 -7.06 -56.74
C LEU A 5 -4.67 -6.94 -55.41
N ASP A 6 -5.95 -7.32 -55.36
CA ASP A 6 -6.76 -7.34 -54.14
C ASP A 6 -6.24 -8.40 -53.16
N TRP A 7 -5.97 -9.62 -53.63
CA TRP A 7 -5.34 -10.67 -52.81
C TRP A 7 -3.98 -10.25 -52.26
N LEU A 8 -3.14 -9.58 -53.07
CA LEU A 8 -1.82 -9.11 -52.65
C LEU A 8 -1.94 -7.97 -51.61
N GLY A 9 -2.95 -7.12 -51.75
CA GLY A 9 -3.33 -6.11 -50.76
C GLY A 9 -3.77 -6.72 -49.43
N GLU A 10 -4.61 -7.74 -49.45
CA GLU A 10 -5.07 -8.45 -48.24
C GLU A 10 -3.92 -9.14 -47.50
N MET A 11 -3.05 -9.83 -48.23
CA MET A 11 -1.86 -10.47 -47.64
C MET A 11 -0.90 -9.44 -47.05
N TRP A 12 -0.75 -8.28 -47.68
CA TRP A 12 0.08 -7.19 -47.18
C TRP A 12 -0.49 -6.56 -45.90
N GLN A 13 -1.81 -6.35 -45.82
CA GLN A 13 -2.46 -5.87 -44.60
C GLN A 13 -2.31 -6.88 -43.46
N GLY A 14 -2.53 -8.18 -43.72
CA GLY A 14 -2.33 -9.22 -42.71
C GLY A 14 -0.89 -9.28 -42.18
N PHE A 15 0.10 -8.98 -43.03
CA PHE A 15 1.49 -8.86 -42.58
C PHE A 15 1.73 -7.64 -41.68
N ILE A 16 1.14 -6.49 -42.00
CA ILE A 16 1.22 -5.28 -41.17
C ILE A 16 0.54 -5.51 -39.82
N ASP A 17 -0.65 -6.12 -39.82
CA ASP A 17 -1.41 -6.42 -38.60
C ASP A 17 -0.62 -7.36 -37.69
N TRP A 18 0.01 -8.40 -38.26
CA TRP A 18 0.86 -9.31 -37.51
C TRP A 18 2.05 -8.59 -36.83
N ILE A 19 2.68 -7.63 -37.52
CA ILE A 19 3.76 -6.81 -36.92
C ILE A 19 3.20 -5.93 -35.79
N TYR A 20 2.02 -5.34 -35.98
CA TYR A 20 1.38 -4.50 -34.97
C TYR A 20 1.04 -5.28 -33.70
N GLU A 21 0.51 -6.50 -33.86
CA GLU A 21 0.22 -7.41 -32.74
C GLU A 21 1.48 -7.78 -31.95
N ILE A 22 2.60 -8.05 -32.63
CA ILE A 22 3.89 -8.31 -31.97
C ILE A 22 4.35 -7.10 -31.16
N LEU A 23 4.22 -5.89 -31.72
CA LEU A 23 4.62 -4.68 -31.03
C LEU A 23 3.77 -4.44 -29.78
N LEU A 24 2.45 -4.63 -29.89
CA LEU A 24 1.53 -4.55 -28.75
C LEU A 24 1.84 -5.62 -27.70
N PHE A 25 2.16 -6.84 -28.12
CA PHE A 25 2.52 -7.91 -27.20
C PHE A 25 3.76 -7.55 -26.37
N ILE A 26 4.81 -7.03 -27.00
CA ILE A 26 6.04 -6.61 -26.32
C ILE A 26 5.76 -5.47 -25.33
N LEU A 27 4.97 -4.47 -25.73
CA LEU A 27 4.64 -3.35 -24.86
C LEU A 27 3.79 -3.79 -23.66
N ASN A 28 2.83 -4.68 -23.87
CA ASN A 28 2.03 -5.27 -22.80
C ASN A 28 2.87 -6.14 -21.87
N ALA A 29 3.82 -6.92 -22.40
CA ALA A 29 4.73 -7.72 -21.60
C ALA A 29 5.61 -6.84 -20.70
N LEU A 30 6.11 -5.72 -21.21
CA LEU A 30 6.87 -4.74 -20.41
C LEU A 30 6.02 -4.16 -19.27
N LEU A 31 4.79 -3.77 -19.56
CA LEU A 31 3.82 -3.27 -18.56
C LEU A 31 3.53 -4.32 -17.48
N TRP A 32 3.32 -5.57 -17.90
CA TRP A 32 3.07 -6.68 -16.98
C TRP A 32 4.26 -6.94 -16.06
N VAL A 33 5.49 -6.98 -16.60
CA VAL A 33 6.71 -7.15 -15.79
C VAL A 33 6.86 -6.00 -14.78
N SER A 34 6.62 -4.76 -15.21
CA SER A 34 6.67 -3.59 -14.33
C SER A 34 5.68 -3.70 -13.16
N LEU A 35 4.43 -4.10 -13.44
CA LEU A 35 3.41 -4.32 -12.41
C LEU A 35 3.81 -5.42 -11.43
N GLN A 36 4.31 -6.56 -11.93
CA GLN A 36 4.76 -7.67 -11.09
C GLN A 36 5.89 -7.26 -10.14
N VAL A 37 6.88 -6.50 -10.64
CA VAL A 37 7.99 -6.02 -9.82
C VAL A 37 7.49 -5.09 -8.71
N PHE A 38 6.56 -4.19 -9.01
CA PHE A 38 6.00 -3.28 -8.03
C PHE A 38 5.17 -4.02 -6.96
N GLU A 39 4.33 -4.96 -7.38
CA GLU A 39 3.52 -5.79 -6.48
C GLU A 39 4.40 -6.61 -5.53
N LYS A 40 5.42 -7.29 -6.06
CA LYS A 40 6.38 -8.05 -5.24
C LYS A 40 7.19 -7.16 -4.31
N GLY A 41 7.51 -5.94 -4.72
CA GLY A 41 8.13 -4.93 -3.86
C GLY A 41 7.25 -4.57 -2.67
N LEU A 42 5.96 -4.28 -2.91
CA LEU A 42 4.98 -3.98 -1.85
C LEU A 42 4.72 -5.17 -0.92
N GLU A 43 4.64 -6.38 -1.47
CA GLU A 43 4.56 -7.61 -0.68
C GLU A 43 5.79 -7.77 0.23
N GLY A 44 6.99 -7.45 -0.27
CA GLY A 44 8.21 -7.45 0.52
C GLY A 44 8.16 -6.46 1.70
N PHE A 45 7.68 -5.24 1.46
CA PHE A 45 7.46 -4.27 2.54
C PHE A 45 6.44 -4.76 3.57
N ARG A 46 5.32 -5.33 3.11
CA ARG A 46 4.30 -5.91 4.00
C ARG A 46 4.86 -7.06 4.82
N TYR A 47 5.69 -7.91 4.23
CA TYR A 47 6.34 -9.02 4.92
C TYR A 47 7.24 -8.51 6.05
N ILE A 48 8.09 -7.51 5.76
CA ILE A 48 8.96 -6.88 6.77
C ILE A 48 8.13 -6.29 7.91
N PHE A 49 7.02 -5.59 7.61
CA PHE A 49 6.15 -5.04 8.65
C PHE A 49 5.42 -6.11 9.45
N SER A 50 5.04 -7.23 8.84
CA SER A 50 4.39 -8.35 9.53
C SER A 50 5.30 -9.10 10.51
N MET A 51 6.62 -8.96 10.34
CA MET A 51 7.62 -9.50 11.27
C MET A 51 7.81 -8.61 12.51
N ILE A 52 7.32 -7.37 12.49
CA ILE A 52 7.36 -6.50 13.66
C ILE A 52 6.13 -6.82 14.50
N ASP A 53 6.33 -7.49 15.64
CA ASP A 53 5.25 -7.73 16.59
C ASP A 53 4.61 -6.39 17.00
N PRO A 54 3.29 -6.23 16.82
CA PRO A 54 2.63 -5.02 17.26
C PRO A 54 2.75 -4.94 18.79
N PRO A 55 3.20 -3.80 19.33
CA PRO A 55 3.46 -3.67 20.76
C PRO A 55 2.17 -3.90 21.57
N GLN A 56 2.32 -4.54 22.74
CA GLN A 56 1.23 -5.02 23.60
C GLN A 56 0.16 -3.95 23.91
N PHE A 57 0.52 -2.65 23.92
CA PHE A 57 -0.43 -1.55 24.12
C PHE A 57 -1.45 -1.37 22.98
N ILE A 58 -1.11 -1.78 21.75
CA ILE A 58 -2.03 -1.78 20.61
C ILE A 58 -2.96 -3.00 20.68
N GLN A 59 -2.45 -4.15 21.14
CA GLN A 59 -3.22 -5.39 21.21
C GLN A 59 -4.31 -5.34 22.29
N GLY A 60 -4.02 -4.76 23.45
CA GLY A 60 -5.01 -4.59 24.52
C GLY A 60 -5.95 -3.40 24.33
N GLY A 61 -5.56 -2.42 23.51
CA GLY A 61 -6.27 -1.15 23.35
C GLY A 61 -6.26 -0.29 24.62
N ILE A 62 -6.45 1.02 24.43
CA ILE A 62 -6.69 1.97 25.54
C ILE A 62 -7.93 1.56 26.36
N SER A 63 -8.89 0.88 25.73
CA SER A 63 -10.13 0.38 26.35
C SER A 63 -9.87 -0.52 27.56
N THR A 64 -8.92 -1.46 27.47
CA THR A 64 -8.58 -2.36 28.59
C THR A 64 -7.93 -1.60 29.73
N PHE A 65 -7.12 -0.59 29.41
CA PHE A 65 -6.50 0.28 30.41
C PHE A 65 -7.54 1.17 31.11
N THR A 66 -8.47 1.77 30.36
CA THR A 66 -9.56 2.59 30.93
C THR A 66 -10.57 1.77 31.73
N ALA A 67 -10.79 0.50 31.38
CA ALA A 67 -11.67 -0.39 32.12
C ALA A 67 -11.13 -0.75 33.52
N SER A 68 -9.81 -0.63 33.73
CA SER A 68 -9.17 -0.85 35.04
C SER A 68 -9.21 0.37 35.97
N ILE A 69 -9.72 1.52 35.50
CA ILE A 69 -9.79 2.75 36.28
C ILE A 69 -11.07 2.74 37.13
N PRO A 70 -10.97 2.88 38.47
CA PRO A 70 -12.14 3.00 39.34
C PRO A 70 -13.03 4.20 38.93
N SER A 71 -14.36 4.03 39.02
CA SER A 71 -15.35 5.04 38.59
C SER A 71 -15.11 6.43 39.17
N ASP A 72 -14.64 6.49 40.42
CA ASP A 72 -14.43 7.73 41.15
C ASP A 72 -13.23 8.53 40.61
N VAL A 73 -12.23 7.81 40.10
CA VAL A 73 -11.05 8.38 39.44
C VAL A 73 -11.37 8.70 37.98
N GLY A 74 -12.21 7.90 37.33
CA GLY A 74 -12.68 8.12 35.96
C GLY A 74 -13.40 9.46 35.78
N TYR A 75 -14.25 9.85 36.75
CA TYR A 75 -14.92 11.16 36.73
C TYR A 75 -13.94 12.33 36.80
N LEU A 76 -12.94 12.25 37.69
CA LEU A 76 -11.89 13.27 37.80
C LEU A 76 -11.02 13.34 36.54
N LEU A 77 -10.66 12.20 35.96
CA LEU A 77 -9.89 12.14 34.71
C LEU A 77 -10.65 12.76 33.53
N GLY A 78 -11.96 12.52 33.44
CA GLY A 78 -12.83 13.17 32.45
C GLY A 78 -12.91 14.69 32.64
N ALA A 79 -13.04 15.17 33.88
CA ALA A 79 -13.05 16.60 34.19
C ALA A 79 -11.71 17.30 33.91
N THR A 80 -10.59 16.59 33.98
CA THR A 80 -9.24 17.13 33.73
C THR A 80 -8.78 17.09 32.26
N GLY A 81 -9.59 16.54 31.35
CA GLY A 81 -9.21 16.43 29.93
C GLY A 81 -8.14 15.37 29.66
N PHE A 82 -8.12 14.30 30.45
CA PHE A 82 -7.11 13.24 30.34
C PHE A 82 -7.16 12.51 28.99
N SER A 83 -8.37 12.34 28.43
CA SER A 83 -8.58 11.70 27.12
C SER A 83 -7.92 12.50 26.00
N GLU A 84 -8.12 13.82 26.01
CA GLU A 84 -7.54 14.76 25.06
C GLU A 84 -6.01 14.77 25.15
N ALA A 85 -5.47 14.75 26.38
CA ALA A 85 -4.02 14.67 26.60
C ALA A 85 -3.42 13.35 26.07
N LEU A 86 -4.09 12.22 26.29
CA LEU A 86 -3.69 10.91 25.76
C LEU A 86 -3.74 10.87 24.23
N ALA A 87 -4.77 11.46 23.62
CA ALA A 87 -4.88 11.56 22.18
C ALA A 87 -3.74 12.40 21.57
N LEU A 88 -3.36 13.50 22.23
CA LEU A 88 -2.25 14.36 21.82
C LEU A 88 -0.89 13.64 21.88
N ILE A 89 -0.65 12.87 22.96
CA ILE A 89 0.54 12.02 23.10
C ILE A 89 0.55 10.92 22.02
N GLY A 90 -0.61 10.28 21.80
CA GLY A 90 -0.78 9.27 20.75
C GLY A 90 -0.44 9.82 19.37
N LEU A 91 -0.99 10.98 19.01
CA LEU A 91 -0.68 11.67 17.75
C LEU A 91 0.81 11.99 17.62
N GLY A 92 1.45 12.47 18.70
CA GLY A 92 2.89 12.74 18.69
C GLY A 92 3.74 11.49 18.46
N TYR A 93 3.36 10.36 19.06
CA TYR A 93 4.07 9.09 18.86
C TYR A 93 3.85 8.54 17.44
N THR A 94 2.62 8.63 16.92
CA THR A 94 2.29 8.24 15.55
C THR A 94 3.06 9.08 14.55
N PHE A 95 3.11 10.40 14.72
CA PHE A 95 3.91 11.28 13.86
C PHE A 95 5.40 10.89 13.87
N ARG A 96 5.95 10.57 15.05
CA ARG A 96 7.34 10.12 15.19
C ARG A 96 7.60 8.79 14.49
N LEU A 97 6.68 7.83 14.57
CA LEU A 97 6.78 6.55 13.89
C LEU A 97 6.64 6.71 12.37
N THR A 98 5.64 7.48 11.92
CA THR A 98 5.45 7.81 10.51
C THR A 98 6.69 8.46 9.92
N ARG A 99 7.30 9.43 10.62
CA ARG A 99 8.56 10.03 10.18
C ARG A 99 9.64 8.98 10.01
N LYS A 100 9.84 8.10 11.00
CA LYS A 100 10.87 7.04 10.91
C LYS A 100 10.65 6.12 9.73
N VAL A 101 9.40 5.76 9.42
CA VAL A 101 9.10 4.92 8.24
C VAL A 101 9.44 5.67 6.95
N LEU A 102 9.05 6.95 6.86
CA LEU A 102 9.34 7.80 5.69
C LEU A 102 10.84 8.09 5.52
N THR A 103 11.61 8.14 6.61
CA THR A 103 13.07 8.37 6.60
C THR A 103 13.89 7.09 6.58
N LEU A 104 13.30 5.92 6.23
CA LEU A 104 14.01 4.64 6.19
C LEU A 104 14.74 4.29 7.50
N PHE A 105 14.10 4.60 8.63
CA PHE A 105 14.61 4.43 9.99
C PHE A 105 15.85 5.27 10.34
N GLN A 106 16.21 6.24 9.51
CA GLN A 106 17.25 7.22 9.82
C GLN A 106 16.70 8.28 10.78
N TRP A 107 17.48 8.62 11.80
CA TRP A 107 17.06 9.44 12.94
C TRP A 107 17.27 10.93 12.74
#